data_AF-A0A0J9YYG2-F1
#
_entry.id   AF-A0A0J9YYG2-F1
#
_cell.length_a   1.000
_cell.length_b   1.000
_cell.length_c   1.000
_cell.angle_alpha   90.00
_cell.angle_beta   90.00
_cell.angle_gamma   90.00
#
_symmetry.space_group_name_H-M   'P 1'
#
loop_
_entity.id
_entity.type
_entity.pdbx_description
1 polymer ?
#
loop_
_entity_poly.entity_id
_entity_poly.type
_entity_poly.pdbx_seq_one_letter_code
_entity_poly.pdbx_strand_id
1 'polypeptide(L)' 'DAAVSALAALCSEYYMKEPGEADPAIQEELITQYLAELRNPEEMTRCGFSLALGALPGFLLKGRLQQVLTGLRAVTHTSP' A
#
# COMPACT_ATOMS: atom_id res chain seq x y z
N ASP A 1 -2.08 0.78 14.15
CA ASP A 1 -2.09 -0.70 14.21
C ASP A 1 -3.42 -1.35 13.91
N ALA A 2 -4.46 -1.25 14.74
CA ALA A 2 -5.73 -1.97 14.48
C ALA A 2 -6.35 -1.70 13.10
N ALA A 3 -6.37 -0.44 12.64
CA ALA A 3 -6.91 -0.07 11.33
C ALA A 3 -6.10 -0.68 10.17
N VAL A 4 -4.78 -0.72 10.30
CA VAL A 4 -3.87 -1.24 9.28
C VAL A 4 -3.94 -2.77 9.20
N SER A 5 -4.05 -3.44 10.35
CA SER A 5 -4.31 -4.88 10.40
C SER A 5 -5.68 -5.24 9.82
N ALA A 6 -6.72 -4.45 10.13
CA ALA A 6 -8.05 -4.63 9.55
C ALA A 6 -8.04 -4.45 8.03
N LEU A 7 -7.30 -3.46 7.51
CA LEU A 7 -7.12 -3.28 6.06
C LEU A 7 -6.49 -4.53 5.41
N ALA A 8 -5.43 -5.08 6.00
CA ALA A 8 -4.78 -6.28 5.47
C ALA A 8 -5.71 -7.49 5.45
N ALA A 9 -6.53 -7.66 6.50
CA ALA A 9 -7.55 -8.70 6.57
C ALA A 9 -8.64 -8.51 5.50
N LEU A 10 -9.17 -7.29 5.34
CA LEU A 10 -10.16 -6.97 4.30
C LEU A 10 -9.62 -7.22 2.90
N CYS A 11 -8.37 -6.84 2.63
CA CYS A 11 -7.73 -7.12 1.36
C CYS A 11 -7.68 -8.63 1.08
N SER A 12 -7.29 -9.42 2.08
CA SER A 12 -7.19 -10.87 1.93
C SER A 12 -8.54 -11.54 1.71
N GLU A 13 -9.59 -11.02 2.34
CA GLU A 13 -10.95 -11.55 2.21
C GLU A 13 -11.62 -11.18 0.88
N TYR A 14 -11.44 -9.95 0.40
CA TYR A 14 -12.25 -9.40 -0.70
C TYR A 14 -11.48 -9.17 -2.01
N TYR A 15 -10.15 -9.08 -1.97
CA TYR A 15 -9.34 -8.79 -3.16
C TYR A 15 -8.49 -9.97 -3.64
N MET A 16 -8.47 -11.08 -2.89
CA MET A 16 -7.85 -12.33 -3.33
C MET A 16 -8.84 -13.07 -4.24
N LYS A 17 -8.58 -13.05 -5.55
CA LYS A 17 -9.43 -13.68 -6.56
C LYS A 17 -9.18 -15.17 -6.69
N GLU A 18 -7.90 -15.55 -6.63
CA GLU A 18 -7.41 -16.91 -6.56
C GLU A 18 -6.37 -17.00 -5.44
N PRO A 19 -6.07 -18.21 -4.90
CA PRO A 19 -5.08 -18.36 -3.84
C PRO A 19 -3.75 -17.70 -4.18
N GLY A 20 -3.44 -16.58 -3.51
CA GLY A 20 -2.22 -15.82 -3.71
C GLY A 20 -2.19 -14.91 -4.95
N GLU A 21 -3.33 -14.65 -5.59
CA GLU A 21 -3.45 -13.72 -6.72
C GLU A 21 -4.51 -12.65 -6.50
N ALA A 22 -4.11 -11.40 -6.73
CA ALA A 22 -5.00 -10.25 -6.75
C ALA A 22 -5.66 -10.12 -8.12
N ASP A 23 -6.85 -9.52 -8.17
CA ASP A 23 -7.34 -8.99 -9.44
C ASP A 23 -6.39 -7.85 -9.92
N PRO A 24 -5.82 -7.92 -11.13
CA PRO A 24 -4.86 -6.93 -11.62
C PRO A 24 -5.41 -5.50 -11.66
N ALA A 25 -6.70 -5.32 -11.95
CA ALA A 25 -7.30 -3.99 -12.02
C ALA A 25 -7.39 -3.36 -10.63
N ILE A 26 -7.82 -4.14 -9.64
CA ILE A 26 -7.91 -3.71 -8.24
C ILE A 26 -6.51 -3.43 -7.68
N GLN A 27 -5.54 -4.31 -7.97
CA GLN A 27 -4.15 -4.13 -7.56
C GLN A 27 -3.58 -2.81 -8.11
N GLU A 28 -3.81 -2.52 -9.40
CA GLU A 28 -3.35 -1.29 -10.04
C GLU A 28 -3.94 -0.03 -9.42
N GLU A 29 -5.25 -0.02 -9.25
CA GLU A 29 -5.96 1.11 -8.67
C GLU A 29 -5.53 1.39 -7.23
N LEU A 30 -5.51 0.34 -6.39
CA LEU A 30 -5.16 0.45 -4.98
C LEU A 30 -3.72 0.95 -4.78
N ILE A 31 -2.76 0.34 -5.48
CA ILE A 31 -1.35 0.71 -5.36
C ILE A 31 -1.13 2.14 -5.88
N THR A 32 -1.75 2.51 -7.00
CA THR A 32 -1.62 3.86 -7.56
C THR A 32 -2.18 4.92 -6.61
N GLN A 33 -3.36 4.69 -6.04
CA GLN A 33 -3.97 5.61 -5.08
C GLN A 33 -3.09 5.76 -3.83
N TYR A 34 -2.64 4.66 -3.24
CA TYR A 34 -1.86 4.71 -2.00
C TYR A 34 -0.51 5.40 -2.20
N LEU A 35 0.12 5.23 -3.36
CA LEU A 35 1.36 5.92 -3.71
C LEU A 35 1.15 7.41 -3.98
N ALA A 36 0.01 7.81 -4.53
CA ALA A 36 -0.31 9.22 -4.70
C ALA A 36 -0.41 9.94 -3.35
N GLU A 37 -1.03 9.29 -2.36
CA GLU A 37 -1.22 9.83 -1.01
C GLU A 37 0.08 9.94 -0.18
N LEU A 38 1.16 9.29 -0.60
CA LEU A 38 2.48 9.56 -0.04
C LEU A 38 2.92 11.02 -0.25
N ARG A 39 2.37 11.72 -1.23
CA ARG A 39 2.65 13.14 -1.50
C ARG A 39 1.63 14.09 -0.88
N ASN A 40 0.73 13.59 -0.04
CA ASN A 40 -0.28 14.41 0.60
C ASN A 40 0.38 15.50 1.47
N PRO A 41 -0.09 16.76 1.44
CA PRO A 41 0.48 17.83 2.28
C PRO A 41 0.36 17.53 3.79
N GLU A 42 -0.65 16.76 4.20
CA GLU A 42 -0.88 16.39 5.58
C GLU A 42 0.02 15.22 6.01
N GLU A 43 0.83 15.44 7.04
CA GLU A 43 1.78 14.43 7.56
C GLU A 43 1.07 13.17 8.06
N MET A 44 -0.03 13.33 8.80
CA MET A 44 -0.81 12.20 9.31
C MET A 44 -1.31 11.30 8.17
N THR A 45 -1.75 11.91 7.06
CA THR A 45 -2.16 11.18 5.87
C THR A 45 -0.99 10.43 5.24
N ARG A 46 0.16 11.08 5.02
CA ARG A 46 1.36 10.40 4.49
C ARG A 46 1.80 9.23 5.35
N CYS A 47 1.84 9.40 6.68
CA CYS A 47 2.19 8.36 7.63
C CYS A 47 1.20 7.20 7.58
N GLY A 48 -0.10 7.50 7.56
CA GLY A 48 -1.16 6.49 7.43
C GLY A 48 -1.01 5.64 6.17
N PHE A 49 -0.85 6.26 5.01
CA PHE A 49 -0.67 5.55 3.75
C PHE A 49 0.67 4.81 3.65
N SER A 50 1.73 5.33 4.26
CA SER A 50 3.01 4.62 4.38
C SER A 50 2.87 3.33 5.19
N LEU A 51 2.20 3.40 6.35
CA LEU A 51 1.90 2.25 7.19
C LEU A 51 1.01 1.24 6.46
N ALA A 52 -0.01 1.73 5.78
CA ALA A 52 -0.96 0.89 5.05
C ALA A 52 -0.27 0.13 3.90
N LEU A 53 0.59 0.79 3.11
CA LEU A 53 1.43 0.15 2.09
C LEU A 53 2.32 -0.95 2.67
N GLY A 54 2.91 -0.71 3.85
CA GLY A 54 3.74 -1.68 4.55
C GLY A 54 2.99 -2.92 5.06
N ALA A 55 1.67 -2.83 5.22
CA ALA A 55 0.83 -3.91 5.71
C ALA A 55 0.00 -4.60 4.62
N LEU A 56 0.09 -4.15 3.37
CA LEU A 56 -0.60 -4.81 2.27
C LEU A 56 -0.13 -6.27 2.17
N PRO A 57 -1.07 -7.23 2.02
CA PRO A 57 -0.75 -8.62 1.80
C PRO A 57 0.20 -8.83 0.61
N GLY A 58 1.08 -9.83 0.72
CA GLY A 58 2.10 -10.09 -0.30
C GLY A 58 1.53 -10.31 -1.71
N PHE A 59 0.33 -10.88 -1.84
CA PHE A 59 -0.32 -11.08 -3.14
C PHE A 59 -0.67 -9.76 -3.85
N LEU A 60 -0.97 -8.69 -3.10
CA LEU A 60 -1.20 -7.34 -3.65
C LEU A 60 0.11 -6.62 -4.00
N LEU A 61 1.25 -7.06 -3.46
CA LEU A 61 2.56 -6.48 -3.76
C LEU A 61 3.30 -7.23 -4.88
N LYS A 62 2.81 -8.40 -5.30
CA LYS A 62 3.40 -9.22 -6.36
C LYS A 62 3.51 -8.41 -7.65
N GLY A 63 4.72 -8.26 -8.19
CA GLY A 63 5.00 -7.43 -9.36
C GLY A 63 5.03 -5.91 -9.12
N ARG A 64 4.66 -5.43 -7.93
CA ARG A 64 4.56 -3.99 -7.58
C ARG A 64 5.52 -3.54 -6.49
N LEU A 65 6.19 -4.48 -5.83
CA LEU A 65 7.06 -4.21 -4.69
C LEU A 65 8.11 -3.11 -4.95
N GLN A 66 8.77 -3.12 -6.10
CA GLN A 66 9.77 -2.09 -6.45
C GLN A 66 9.16 -0.69 -6.54
N GLN A 67 7.96 -0.57 -7.11
CA GLN A 67 7.25 0.70 -7.19
C GLN A 67 6.89 1.20 -5.79
N VAL A 68 6.42 0.30 -4.92
CA VAL A 68 6.08 0.62 -3.52
C VAL A 68 7.30 1.08 -2.73
N LEU A 69 8.41 0.34 -2.81
CA LEU A 69 9.66 0.71 -2.13
C LEU A 69 10.23 2.03 -2.63
N THR A 70 10.10 2.32 -3.93
CA THR A 70 10.53 3.60 -4.51
C THR A 70 9.70 4.76 -3.97
N GLY A 71 8.37 4.60 -3.92
CA GLY A 71 7.47 5.61 -3.35
C GLY A 71 7.74 5.87 -1.88
N LEU A 72 7.88 4.82 -1.06
CA LEU A 72 8.18 4.93 0.36
C LEU A 72 9.53 5.60 0.61
N ARG A 73 10.58 5.23 -0.16
CA ARG A 73 11.90 5.86 -0.05
C ARG A 73 11.84 7.36 -0.32
N ALA A 74 11.06 7.79 -1.31
CA ALA A 74 10.95 9.19 -1.68
C ALA A 74 10.41 10.08 -0.53
N VAL A 75 9.69 9.51 0.43
CA VAL A 75 9.09 10.23 1.56
C VAL A 75 9.76 9.98 2.90
N THR A 76 10.70 9.03 2.98
CA THR A 76 11.52 8.78 4.19
C THR A 76 12.82 9.57 4.20
N HIS A 77 13.12 10.33 3.14
CA HIS A 77 14.19 11.31 3.18
C HIS A 77 13.82 12.45 4.13
N THR A 78 14.20 12.32 5.40
CA THR A 78 14.33 13.45 6.31
C THR A 78 15.44 14.33 5.76
N SER A 79 15.15 15.59 5.47
CA SER A 79 16.19 16.59 5.21
C SER A 79 17.23 16.55 6.36
N PRO A 80 18.54 16.70 6.07
CA PRO A 80 19.57 16.70 7.11
C PRO A 80 19.35 17.76 8.19
#